data_AF-A0A9P7RNN8-F1
#
_entry.id   AF-A0A9P7RNN8-F1
#
_cell.length_a   1.000
_cell.length_b   1.000
_cell.length_c   1.000
_cell.angle_alpha   90.00
_cell.angle_beta   90.00
_cell.angle_gamma   90.00
#
_symmetry.space_group_name_H-M   'P 1'
#
loop_
_entity.id
_entity.type
_entity.pdbx_description
1 polymer ?
#
loop_
_entity_poly.entity_id
_entity_poly.type
_entity_poly.pdbx_seq_one_letter_code
_entity_poly.pdbx_strand_id
1 'polypeptide(L)'
;MRQHLSHALKSRSKAIENALERYNAAAAALGRRQLKWKEVVDCTFLAEFDLLKDAREDVRDKPWAIPANRELATAFFKYARAEETLPRLHNEIKSLVTWMKEETEYLKGMELYYRPHYPQLCHQIHIHRLQRGRFFDLHHMRLNNIKQLPGFNPQHCTFFQPGRGLKRPLVPGGEVGACNDEGLVGEDNGGEDSGESEGDEEECEAYEAAETVLGILTGI
;
A
#
# COMPACT_ATOMS: atom_id res chain seq x y z
N MET A 1 -4.96 12.83 -18.09
CA MET A 1 -5.51 12.79 -16.70
C MET A 1 -4.64 13.53 -15.68
N ARG A 2 -3.33 13.23 -15.56
CA ARG A 2 -2.41 13.91 -14.61
C ARG A 2 -2.33 15.44 -14.80
N GLN A 3 -2.32 15.92 -16.05
CA GLN A 3 -2.29 17.36 -16.37
C GLN A 3 -3.54 18.10 -15.86
N HIS A 4 -4.73 17.50 -15.98
CA HIS A 4 -5.96 18.10 -15.48
C HIS A 4 -5.97 18.22 -13.96
N LEU A 5 -5.44 17.22 -13.25
CA LEU A 5 -5.30 17.26 -11.80
C LEU A 5 -4.34 18.37 -11.37
N SER A 6 -3.18 18.48 -12.03
CA SER A 6 -2.22 19.56 -11.76
C SER A 6 -2.83 20.94 -11.99
N HIS A 7 -3.56 21.12 -13.10
CA HIS A 7 -4.24 22.38 -13.41
C HIS A 7 -5.32 22.71 -12.37
N ALA A 8 -6.11 21.73 -11.94
CA ALA A 8 -7.14 21.92 -10.91
C ALA A 8 -6.54 22.34 -9.56
N LEU A 9 -5.44 21.70 -9.14
CA LEU A 9 -4.73 22.05 -7.90
C LEU A 9 -4.16 23.47 -7.95
N LYS A 10 -3.49 23.84 -9.06
CA LYS A 10 -2.97 25.20 -9.27
C LYS A 10 -4.09 26.24 -9.24
N SER A 11 -5.19 25.99 -9.95
CA SER A 11 -6.36 26.86 -9.99
C SER A 11 -6.96 27.07 -8.60
N ARG A 12 -7.09 26.00 -7.81
CA ARG A 12 -7.59 26.09 -6.43
C ARG A 12 -6.63 26.84 -5.51
N SER A 13 -5.32 26.59 -5.59
CA SER A 13 -4.32 27.33 -4.81
C SER A 13 -4.43 28.83 -5.10
N LYS A 14 -4.52 29.19 -6.38
CA LYS A 14 -4.63 30.60 -6.77
C LYS A 14 -5.93 31.24 -6.30
N ALA A 15 -7.04 30.49 -6.31
CA ALA A 15 -8.31 30.97 -5.77
C ALA A 15 -8.22 31.25 -4.26
N ILE A 16 -7.52 30.42 -3.48
CA ILE A 16 -7.32 30.62 -2.05
C ILE A 16 -6.40 31.82 -1.80
N GLU A 17 -5.32 31.99 -2.57
CA GLU A 17 -4.44 33.17 -2.48
C GLU A 17 -5.22 34.46 -2.70
N ASN A 18 -5.98 34.53 -3.78
CA ASN A 18 -6.80 35.70 -4.10
C ASN A 18 -7.86 35.98 -3.02
N ALA A 19 -8.45 34.93 -2.43
CA ALA A 19 -9.39 35.08 -1.33
C ALA A 19 -8.72 35.62 -0.05
N LEU A 20 -7.50 35.14 0.23
CA LEU A 20 -6.68 35.62 1.35
C LEU A 20 -6.30 37.09 1.18
N GLU A 21 -5.89 37.50 -0.02
CA GLU A 21 -5.59 38.90 -0.35
C GLU A 21 -6.81 39.81 -0.10
N ARG A 22 -7.99 39.41 -0.61
CA ARG A 22 -9.25 40.15 -0.40
C ARG A 22 -9.62 40.25 1.08
N TYR A 23 -9.48 39.14 1.82
CA TYR A 23 -9.71 39.11 3.26
C TYR A 23 -8.76 40.08 3.98
N ASN A 24 -7.46 40.01 3.68
CA ASN A 24 -6.45 40.84 4.34
C ASN A 24 -6.63 42.33 4.04
N ALA A 25 -7.05 42.69 2.81
CA ALA A 25 -7.40 44.07 2.47
C ALA A 25 -8.59 44.58 3.29
N ALA A 26 -9.66 43.78 3.41
CA ALA A 26 -10.81 44.12 4.24
C ALA A 26 -10.46 44.17 5.74
N ALA A 27 -9.64 43.23 6.22
CA ALA A 27 -9.17 43.19 7.61
C ALA A 27 -8.34 44.44 7.94
N ALA A 28 -7.46 44.89 7.04
CA ALA A 28 -6.68 46.11 7.20
C ALA A 28 -7.59 47.35 7.36
N ALA A 29 -8.61 47.48 6.51
CA ALA A 29 -9.56 48.59 6.57
C ALA A 29 -10.37 48.62 7.89
N LEU A 30 -10.58 47.45 8.51
CA LEU A 30 -11.32 47.30 9.75
C LEU A 30 -10.43 47.26 11.01
N GLY A 31 -9.11 47.43 10.88
CA GLY A 31 -8.15 47.31 11.98
C GLY A 31 -8.11 45.90 12.60
N ARG A 32 -8.41 44.85 11.81
CA ARG A 32 -8.42 43.45 12.22
C ARG A 32 -7.11 42.75 11.86
N ARG A 33 -6.85 41.61 12.50
CA ARG A 33 -5.68 40.77 12.23
C ARG A 33 -5.73 40.21 10.80
N GLN A 34 -4.62 40.39 10.07
CA GLN A 34 -4.37 39.77 8.77
C GLN A 34 -3.84 38.33 8.96
N LEU A 35 -4.13 37.47 8.00
CA LEU A 35 -3.72 36.07 7.98
C LEU A 35 -2.55 35.87 7.01
N LYS A 36 -1.58 35.05 7.41
CA LYS A 36 -0.49 34.62 6.51
C LYS A 36 -0.91 33.37 5.75
N TRP A 37 -0.33 33.16 4.56
CA TRP A 37 -0.58 31.96 3.77
C TRP A 37 -0.35 30.68 4.57
N LYS A 38 0.77 30.61 5.31
CA LYS A 38 1.09 29.47 6.18
C LYS A 38 -0.02 29.16 7.19
N GLU A 39 -0.60 30.18 7.82
CA GLU A 39 -1.67 29.99 8.80
C GLU A 39 -2.95 29.44 8.16
N VAL A 40 -3.22 29.82 6.91
CA VAL A 40 -4.35 29.28 6.15
C VAL A 40 -4.12 27.80 5.84
N VAL A 41 -2.92 27.46 5.36
CA VAL A 41 -2.52 26.07 5.06
C VAL A 41 -2.57 25.21 6.31
N ASP A 42 -2.01 25.68 7.42
CA ASP A 42 -1.99 24.94 8.69
C ASP A 42 -3.42 24.66 9.20
N CYS A 43 -4.40 25.50 8.85
CA CYS A 43 -5.80 25.34 9.24
C CYS A 43 -6.66 24.62 8.19
N THR A 44 -6.14 24.22 7.02
CA THR A 44 -7.01 23.65 5.97
C THR A 44 -7.65 22.34 6.39
N PHE A 45 -7.04 21.59 7.31
CA PHE A 45 -7.64 20.35 7.83
C PHE A 45 -8.95 20.62 8.58
N LEU A 46 -9.15 21.82 9.14
CA LEU A 46 -10.42 22.19 9.78
C LEU A 46 -11.55 22.30 8.76
N ALA A 47 -11.22 22.64 7.51
CA ALA A 47 -12.19 22.67 6.43
C ALA A 47 -12.69 21.28 5.99
N GLU A 48 -12.04 20.19 6.44
CA GLU A 48 -12.52 18.82 6.25
C GLU A 48 -13.77 18.52 7.10
N PHE A 49 -14.04 19.32 8.12
CA PHE A 49 -15.18 19.13 9.01
C PHE A 49 -16.32 20.04 8.59
N ASP A 50 -17.23 19.52 7.74
CA ASP A 50 -18.41 20.26 7.28
C ASP A 50 -19.26 20.80 8.44
N LEU A 51 -19.30 20.09 9.57
CA LEU A 51 -19.99 20.50 10.80
C LEU A 51 -19.50 21.86 11.34
N LEU A 52 -18.23 22.22 11.10
CA LEU A 52 -17.66 23.48 11.56
C LEU A 52 -18.09 24.67 10.70
N LYS A 53 -18.67 24.45 9.51
CA LYS A 53 -19.13 25.55 8.65
C LYS A 53 -20.35 26.27 9.25
N ASP A 54 -21.20 25.54 9.95
CA ASP A 54 -22.43 26.05 10.55
C ASP A 54 -22.23 26.50 12.01
N ALA A 55 -21.26 25.90 12.71
CA ALA A 55 -20.83 26.33 14.02
C ALA A 55 -20.02 27.63 13.89
N ARG A 56 -20.67 28.79 14.02
CA ARG A 56 -20.02 30.12 14.01
C ARG A 56 -19.13 30.39 15.23
N GLU A 57 -18.50 29.35 15.78
CA GLU A 57 -17.59 29.41 16.91
C GLU A 57 -16.14 29.42 16.42
N ASP A 58 -15.30 30.25 17.04
CA ASP A 58 -13.87 30.20 16.80
C ASP A 58 -13.28 28.98 17.51
N VAL A 59 -12.89 27.97 16.73
CA VAL A 59 -12.32 26.72 17.24
C VAL A 59 -10.80 26.72 17.29
N ARG A 60 -10.14 27.79 16.80
CA ARG A 60 -8.67 27.81 16.66
C ARG A 60 -7.93 27.65 17.99
N ASP A 61 -8.54 28.10 19.07
CA ASP A 61 -7.99 27.98 20.43
C ASP A 61 -8.27 26.61 21.07
N LYS A 62 -9.04 25.74 20.41
CA LYS A 62 -9.34 24.41 20.94
C LYS A 62 -8.10 23.51 20.79
N PRO A 63 -7.75 22.71 21.82
CA PRO A 63 -6.56 21.85 21.77
C PRO A 63 -6.54 20.88 20.58
N TRP A 64 -7.69 20.40 20.10
CA TRP A 64 -7.80 19.49 18.95
C TRP A 64 -7.66 20.19 17.59
N ALA A 65 -7.81 21.52 17.55
CA ALA A 65 -7.66 22.35 16.35
C ALA A 65 -6.23 22.89 16.17
N ILE A 66 -5.33 22.61 17.11
CA ILE A 66 -3.91 22.92 16.99
C ILE A 66 -3.25 21.82 16.13
N PRO A 67 -2.57 22.16 15.02
CA PRO A 67 -1.97 21.17 14.12
C PRO A 67 -1.05 20.16 14.82
N ALA A 68 -0.14 20.65 15.67
CA ALA A 68 0.79 19.81 16.43
C ALA A 68 0.08 18.79 17.34
N ASN A 69 -1.01 19.20 17.99
CA ASN A 69 -1.80 18.31 18.84
C ASN A 69 -2.56 17.27 18.00
N ARG A 70 -3.01 17.63 16.80
CA ARG A 70 -3.66 16.70 15.87
C ARG A 70 -2.68 15.66 15.36
N GLU A 71 -1.45 16.05 15.03
CA GLU A 71 -0.39 15.12 14.64
C GLU A 71 -0.10 14.11 15.75
N LEU A 72 0.06 14.61 16.99
CA LEU A 72 0.27 13.78 18.16
C LEU A 72 -0.93 12.84 18.41
N ALA A 73 -2.16 13.36 18.36
CA ALA A 73 -3.37 12.56 18.52
C ALA A 73 -3.48 11.49 17.43
N THR A 74 -3.17 11.83 16.17
CA THR A 74 -3.17 10.88 15.06
C THR A 74 -2.14 9.77 15.29
N ALA A 75 -0.93 10.11 15.72
CA ALA A 75 0.10 9.13 16.05
C ALA A 75 -0.33 8.23 17.24
N PHE A 76 -0.87 8.83 18.29
CA PHE A 76 -1.39 8.13 19.45
C PHE A 76 -2.51 7.16 19.09
N PHE A 77 -3.53 7.61 18.34
CA PHE A 77 -4.64 6.75 17.94
C PHE A 77 -4.22 5.69 16.92
N LYS A 78 -3.25 5.96 16.06
CA LYS A 78 -2.63 4.92 15.21
C LYS A 78 -1.96 3.85 16.06
N TYR A 79 -1.23 4.24 17.09
CA TYR A 79 -0.60 3.31 18.03
C TYR A 79 -1.63 2.50 18.82
N ALA A 80 -2.60 3.16 19.46
CA ALA A 80 -3.66 2.48 20.22
C ALA A 80 -4.45 1.49 19.34
N ARG A 81 -4.79 1.89 18.11
CA ARG A 81 -5.50 1.02 17.17
C ARG A 81 -4.61 -0.09 16.61
N ALA A 82 -3.29 0.10 16.53
CA ALA A 82 -2.39 -0.96 16.06
C ALA A 82 -2.52 -2.22 16.92
N GLU A 83 -2.62 -2.06 18.24
CA GLU A 83 -2.83 -3.17 19.18
C GLU A 83 -4.16 -3.90 18.93
N GLU A 84 -5.24 -3.15 18.69
CA GLU A 84 -6.56 -3.72 18.37
C GLU A 84 -6.54 -4.49 17.03
N THR A 85 -5.78 -3.99 16.05
CA THR A 85 -5.73 -4.60 14.71
C THR A 85 -4.77 -5.79 14.61
N LEU A 86 -3.87 -5.97 15.58
CA LEU A 86 -2.85 -7.00 15.55
C LEU A 86 -3.41 -8.44 15.39
N PRO A 87 -4.47 -8.86 16.11
CA PRO A 87 -5.05 -10.20 15.93
C PRO A 87 -5.64 -10.41 14.54
N ARG A 88 -6.25 -9.36 13.96
CA ARG A 88 -6.77 -9.39 12.59
C ARG A 88 -5.64 -9.54 11.58
N LEU A 89 -4.56 -8.76 11.74
CA LEU A 89 -3.39 -8.82 10.89
C LEU A 89 -2.75 -10.22 10.89
N HIS A 90 -2.67 -10.87 12.05
CA HIS A 90 -2.19 -12.26 12.14
C HIS A 90 -3.02 -13.24 11.29
N ASN A 91 -4.35 -13.12 11.31
CA ASN A 91 -5.23 -13.94 10.47
C ASN A 91 -5.06 -13.64 8.99
N GLU A 92 -4.88 -12.36 8.63
CA GLU A 92 -4.64 -11.94 7.24
C GLU A 92 -3.28 -12.45 6.73
N ILE A 93 -2.21 -12.38 7.53
CA ILE A 93 -0.90 -12.96 7.20
C ILE A 93 -1.02 -14.46 6.96
N LYS A 94 -1.68 -15.18 7.88
CA LYS A 94 -1.88 -16.63 7.75
C LYS A 94 -2.66 -16.98 6.49
N SER A 95 -3.71 -16.21 6.20
CA SER A 95 -4.53 -16.39 4.99
C SER A 95 -3.71 -16.14 3.72
N LEU A 96 -2.90 -15.08 3.70
CA LEU A 96 -2.01 -14.76 2.58
C LEU A 96 -0.99 -15.87 2.33
N VAL A 97 -0.31 -16.35 3.37
CA VAL A 97 0.68 -17.44 3.26
C VAL A 97 0.03 -18.73 2.77
N THR A 98 -1.16 -19.06 3.30
CA THR A 98 -1.93 -20.23 2.87
C THR A 98 -2.29 -20.12 1.39
N TRP A 99 -2.82 -18.97 0.97
CA TRP A 99 -3.22 -18.72 -0.41
C TRP A 99 -2.03 -18.79 -1.39
N MET A 100 -0.86 -18.24 -1.05
CA MET A 100 0.33 -18.33 -1.91
C MET A 100 0.76 -19.79 -2.13
N LYS A 101 0.74 -20.62 -1.07
CA LYS A 101 1.04 -22.04 -1.17
C LYS A 101 0.02 -22.76 -2.06
N GLU A 102 -1.26 -22.63 -1.75
CA GLU A 102 -2.35 -23.32 -2.46
C GLU A 102 -2.42 -22.90 -3.93
N GLU A 103 -2.23 -21.62 -4.24
CA GLU A 103 -2.22 -21.14 -5.61
C GLU A 103 -1.03 -21.70 -6.40
N THR A 104 0.15 -21.81 -5.77
CA THR A 104 1.33 -22.42 -6.39
C THR A 104 1.10 -23.89 -6.71
N GLU A 105 0.54 -24.64 -5.75
CA GLU A 105 0.20 -26.06 -5.92
C GLU A 105 -0.88 -26.25 -6.99
N TYR A 106 -1.91 -25.41 -6.97
CA TYR A 106 -2.98 -25.42 -7.95
C TYR A 106 -2.46 -25.20 -9.38
N LEU A 107 -1.64 -24.17 -9.59
CA LEU A 107 -1.10 -23.86 -10.92
C LEU A 107 -0.16 -24.96 -11.43
N LYS A 108 0.65 -25.57 -10.55
CA LYS A 108 1.46 -26.76 -10.89
C LYS A 108 0.57 -27.95 -11.29
N GLY A 109 -0.50 -28.21 -10.53
CA GLY A 109 -1.47 -29.26 -10.85
C GLY A 109 -2.16 -29.03 -12.19
N MET A 110 -2.56 -27.78 -12.48
CA MET A 110 -3.15 -27.41 -13.76
C MET A 110 -2.17 -27.56 -14.94
N GLU A 111 -0.91 -27.18 -14.75
CA GLU A 111 0.15 -27.37 -15.75
C GLU A 111 0.28 -28.86 -16.11
N LEU A 112 0.33 -29.75 -15.11
CA LEU A 112 0.41 -31.20 -15.33
C LEU A 112 -0.85 -31.78 -16.01
N TYR A 113 -2.03 -31.32 -15.59
CA TYR A 113 -3.30 -31.80 -16.13
C TYR A 113 -3.50 -31.42 -17.61
N TYR A 114 -3.18 -30.19 -17.98
CA TYR A 114 -3.39 -29.70 -19.35
C TYR A 114 -2.26 -30.06 -20.32
N ARG A 115 -1.07 -30.42 -19.82
CA ARG A 115 0.11 -30.78 -20.65
C ARG A 115 -0.18 -31.79 -21.77
N PRO A 116 -0.96 -32.88 -21.57
CA PRO A 116 -1.20 -33.86 -22.62
C PRO A 116 -2.22 -33.42 -23.68
N HIS A 117 -3.16 -32.54 -23.31
CA HIS A 117 -4.33 -32.22 -24.14
C HIS A 117 -4.24 -30.85 -24.82
N TYR A 118 -3.61 -29.88 -24.17
CA TYR A 118 -3.58 -28.48 -24.62
C TYR A 118 -2.22 -27.84 -24.30
N PRO A 119 -1.17 -28.12 -25.10
CA PRO A 119 0.19 -27.66 -24.82
C PRO A 119 0.33 -26.13 -24.82
N GLN A 120 -0.44 -25.42 -25.66
CA GLN A 120 -0.44 -23.96 -25.69
C GLN A 120 -1.03 -23.36 -24.41
N LEU A 121 -2.12 -23.94 -23.90
CA LEU A 121 -2.73 -23.52 -22.63
C LEU A 121 -1.79 -23.84 -21.45
N CYS A 122 -1.15 -25.01 -21.45
CA CYS A 122 -0.13 -25.38 -20.48
C CYS A 122 1.01 -24.34 -20.43
N HIS A 123 1.48 -23.88 -21.60
CA HIS A 123 2.52 -22.84 -21.67
C HIS A 123 2.05 -21.50 -21.08
N GLN A 124 0.81 -21.09 -21.33
CA GLN A 124 0.26 -19.86 -20.71
C GLN A 124 0.11 -19.98 -19.19
N ILE A 125 -0.35 -21.14 -18.69
CA ILE A 125 -0.43 -21.42 -17.25
C ILE A 125 0.96 -21.37 -16.62
N HIS A 126 1.97 -21.92 -17.30
CA HIS A 126 3.36 -21.88 -16.86
C HIS A 126 3.89 -20.45 -16.74
N ILE A 127 3.72 -19.61 -17.78
CA ILE A 127 4.12 -18.19 -17.73
C ILE A 127 3.41 -17.48 -16.58
N HIS A 128 2.10 -17.69 -16.43
CA HIS A 128 1.32 -17.08 -15.35
C HIS A 128 1.83 -17.50 -13.96
N ARG A 129 2.15 -18.78 -13.78
CA ARG A 129 2.73 -19.30 -12.54
C ARG A 129 4.08 -18.64 -12.22
N LEU A 130 4.95 -18.46 -13.20
CA LEU A 130 6.25 -17.79 -13.01
C LEU A 130 6.06 -16.31 -12.63
N GLN A 131 5.16 -15.59 -13.30
CA GLN A 131 4.86 -14.20 -12.97
C GLN A 131 4.38 -14.05 -11.53
N ARG A 132 3.47 -14.93 -11.09
CA ARG A 132 2.98 -14.94 -9.70
C ARG A 132 4.07 -15.31 -8.70
N GLY A 133 4.93 -16.26 -9.04
CA GLY A 133 6.08 -16.67 -8.23
C GLY A 133 6.95 -15.46 -7.84
N ARG A 134 7.26 -14.57 -8.79
CA ARG A 134 8.03 -13.34 -8.52
C ARG A 134 7.38 -12.46 -7.45
N PHE A 135 6.06 -12.29 -7.48
CA PHE A 135 5.34 -11.53 -6.46
C PHE A 135 5.32 -12.27 -5.12
N PHE A 136 5.16 -13.60 -5.13
CA PHE A 136 5.20 -14.41 -3.92
C PHE A 136 6.56 -14.35 -3.25
N ASP A 137 7.65 -14.37 -4.00
CA ASP A 137 9.02 -14.22 -3.47
C ASP A 137 9.19 -12.87 -2.76
N LEU A 138 8.68 -11.78 -3.37
CA LEU A 138 8.65 -10.46 -2.75
C LEU A 138 7.84 -10.44 -1.44
N HIS A 139 6.66 -11.08 -1.44
CA HIS A 139 5.84 -11.19 -0.23
C HIS A 139 6.54 -12.01 0.86
N HIS A 140 7.15 -13.14 0.51
CA HIS A 140 7.91 -13.97 1.45
C HIS A 140 9.09 -13.20 2.04
N MET A 141 9.83 -12.44 1.23
CA MET A 141 10.92 -11.59 1.72
C MET A 141 10.39 -10.54 2.73
N ARG A 142 9.32 -9.82 2.40
CA ARG A 142 8.72 -8.82 3.31
C ARG A 142 8.22 -9.45 4.60
N LEU A 143 7.54 -10.60 4.52
CA LEU A 143 7.08 -11.35 5.69
C LEU A 143 8.24 -11.84 6.56
N ASN A 144 9.37 -12.21 5.96
CA ASN A 144 10.58 -12.58 6.70
C ASN A 144 11.22 -11.36 7.37
N ASN A 145 11.23 -10.19 6.74
CA ASN A 145 11.72 -8.96 7.37
C ASN A 145 10.88 -8.58 8.61
N ILE A 146 9.56 -8.82 8.58
CA ILE A 146 8.69 -8.57 9.75
C ILE A 146 9.14 -9.41 10.96
N LYS A 147 9.55 -10.67 10.75
CA LYS A 147 10.04 -11.55 11.82
C LYS A 147 11.35 -11.06 12.45
N GLN A 148 12.10 -10.21 11.75
CA GLN A 148 13.37 -9.65 12.18
C GLN A 148 13.22 -8.30 12.90
N LEU A 149 12.00 -7.75 12.98
CA LEU A 149 11.78 -6.46 13.63
C LEU A 149 12.04 -6.55 15.15
N PRO A 150 12.63 -5.50 15.75
CA PRO A 150 12.79 -5.43 17.20
C PRO A 150 11.41 -5.43 17.87
N GLY A 151 11.22 -6.30 18.85
CA GLY A 151 9.92 -6.47 19.54
C GLY A 151 8.99 -7.49 18.89
N PHE A 152 9.40 -8.17 17.81
CA PHE A 152 8.64 -9.30 17.28
C PHE A 152 8.58 -10.44 18.32
N ASN A 153 7.37 -10.90 18.66
CA ASN A 153 7.20 -12.04 19.54
C ASN A 153 7.40 -13.36 18.75
N PRO A 154 8.39 -14.20 19.09
CA PRO A 154 8.64 -15.47 18.39
C PRO A 154 7.43 -16.43 18.35
N GLN A 155 6.52 -16.34 19.31
CA GLN A 155 5.29 -17.16 19.33
C GLN A 155 4.38 -16.87 18.12
N HIS A 156 4.46 -15.66 17.56
CA HIS A 156 3.66 -15.26 16.41
C HIS A 156 4.15 -15.88 15.09
N CYS A 157 5.31 -16.56 15.06
CA CYS A 157 5.78 -17.31 13.89
C CYS A 157 4.75 -18.33 13.38
N THR A 158 3.88 -18.83 14.26
CA THR A 158 2.78 -19.74 13.93
C THR A 158 1.79 -19.17 12.90
N PHE A 159 1.62 -17.84 12.84
CA PHE A 159 0.76 -17.18 11.85
C PHE A 159 1.43 -17.02 10.48
N PHE A 160 2.76 -17.16 10.41
CA PHE A 160 3.53 -17.07 9.16
C PHE A 160 3.71 -18.42 8.47
N GLN A 161 3.11 -19.48 9.03
CA GLN A 161 3.07 -20.80 8.43
C GLN A 161 1.75 -21.01 7.68
N PRO A 162 1.76 -21.71 6.54
CA PRO A 162 0.53 -22.05 5.83
C PRO A 162 -0.45 -22.80 6.74
N GLY A 163 -1.71 -22.37 6.74
CA GLY A 163 -2.81 -23.09 7.37
C GLY A 163 -3.41 -24.14 6.43
N ARG A 164 -4.65 -24.54 6.74
CA ARG A 164 -5.52 -25.29 5.82
C ARG A 164 -6.51 -24.32 5.22
N GLY A 165 -6.44 -24.08 3.91
CA GLY A 165 -7.47 -23.33 3.19
C GLY A 165 -8.60 -24.22 2.70
N LEU A 166 -9.59 -23.58 2.08
CA LEU A 166 -10.68 -24.26 1.42
C LEU A 166 -10.13 -24.91 0.15
N LYS A 167 -10.13 -26.25 0.09
CA LYS A 167 -9.62 -27.00 -1.07
C LYS A 167 -10.27 -26.46 -2.35
N ARG A 168 -9.46 -25.83 -3.22
CA ARG A 168 -9.88 -25.55 -4.60
C ARG A 168 -9.89 -26.88 -5.36
N PRO A 169 -10.97 -27.24 -6.06
CA PRO A 169 -10.99 -28.45 -6.87
C PRO A 169 -9.85 -28.41 -7.88
N LEU A 170 -9.02 -29.44 -7.90
CA LEU A 170 -8.01 -29.63 -8.96
C LEU A 170 -8.65 -30.01 -10.30
N VAL A 171 -9.96 -30.23 -10.36
CA VAL A 171 -10.66 -30.64 -11.58
C VAL A 171 -11.96 -29.85 -11.70
N PRO A 172 -12.26 -29.25 -12.87
CA PRO A 172 -13.62 -28.82 -13.18
C PRO A 172 -14.52 -30.07 -13.28
N GLY A 173 -15.22 -30.43 -12.19
CA GLY A 173 -16.28 -31.45 -12.20
C GLY A 173 -16.00 -32.80 -11.52
N GLY A 174 -15.06 -32.92 -10.57
CA GLY A 174 -14.83 -34.17 -9.82
C GLY A 174 -15.00 -34.01 -8.31
N GLU A 175 -15.89 -34.82 -7.73
CA GLU A 175 -16.12 -34.91 -6.28
C GLU A 175 -14.85 -35.30 -5.50
N VAL A 176 -14.77 -34.81 -4.26
CA VAL A 176 -13.59 -34.87 -3.39
C VAL A 176 -13.36 -36.29 -2.88
N GLY A 177 -12.47 -37.03 -3.53
CA GLY A 177 -11.84 -38.22 -2.96
C GLY A 177 -10.57 -37.82 -2.21
N ALA A 178 -10.55 -38.00 -0.89
CA ALA A 178 -9.35 -37.81 -0.08
C ALA A 178 -8.27 -38.83 -0.47
N CYS A 179 -7.08 -38.36 -0.84
CA CYS A 179 -5.89 -39.19 -0.86
C CYS A 179 -4.85 -38.62 0.11
N ASN A 180 -4.30 -39.53 0.91
CA ASN A 180 -3.35 -39.29 1.97
C ASN A 180 -1.97 -38.96 1.41
N ASP A 181 -1.28 -38.16 2.22
CA ASP A 181 0.17 -37.95 2.27
C ASP A 181 0.94 -39.26 2.07
N GLU A 182 1.77 -39.33 1.02
CA GLU A 182 3.07 -40.03 1.07
C GLU A 182 4.07 -39.29 0.17
N GLY A 183 5.18 -38.89 0.79
CA GLY A 183 6.25 -38.13 0.18
C GLY A 183 7.05 -38.93 -0.84
N LEU A 184 7.56 -38.22 -1.85
CA LEU A 184 8.63 -38.71 -2.70
C LEU A 184 9.68 -37.63 -2.88
N VAL A 185 10.87 -37.99 -2.39
CA VAL A 185 12.17 -37.35 -2.60
C VAL A 185 12.70 -37.74 -3.99
N GLY A 186 13.43 -36.84 -4.63
CA GLY A 186 14.19 -37.09 -5.87
C GLY A 186 14.49 -35.76 -6.55
N GLU A 187 15.60 -35.11 -6.22
CA GLU A 187 16.97 -35.30 -6.76
C GLU A 187 17.31 -34.28 -7.85
N ASP A 188 18.41 -33.62 -7.55
CA ASP A 188 19.19 -32.60 -8.23
C ASP A 188 19.64 -33.01 -9.64
N ASN A 189 19.60 -32.06 -10.59
CA ASN A 189 20.61 -32.00 -11.64
C ASN A 189 20.68 -30.58 -12.25
N GLY A 190 21.88 -29.99 -12.20
CA GLY A 190 22.17 -28.60 -12.59
C GLY A 190 22.67 -28.40 -14.03
N GLY A 191 23.14 -27.17 -14.27
CA GLY A 191 23.87 -26.72 -15.47
C GLY A 191 22.99 -25.95 -16.46
N GLU A 192 22.81 -24.63 -16.29
CA GLU A 192 23.59 -23.55 -16.94
C GLU A 192 23.17 -23.28 -18.40
N ASP A 193 22.44 -22.18 -18.61
CA ASP A 193 22.39 -21.49 -19.90
C ASP A 193 22.43 -19.97 -19.66
N SER A 194 23.52 -19.38 -20.12
CA SER A 194 23.85 -17.96 -20.06
C SER A 194 23.38 -17.30 -21.37
N GLY A 195 22.38 -16.44 -21.27
CA GLY A 195 21.94 -15.57 -22.36
C GLY A 195 21.89 -14.13 -21.90
N GLU A 196 22.87 -13.35 -22.33
CA GLU A 196 22.94 -11.89 -22.18
C GLU A 196 21.80 -11.22 -22.96
N SER A 197 21.24 -10.14 -22.40
CA SER A 197 20.53 -9.12 -23.17
C SER A 197 20.77 -7.76 -22.53
N GLU A 198 21.57 -6.96 -23.22
CA GLU A 198 21.70 -5.52 -23.04
C GLU A 198 20.46 -4.77 -23.61
N GLY A 199 20.28 -3.52 -23.18
CA GLY A 199 19.29 -2.55 -23.67
C GLY A 199 18.00 -2.49 -22.84
N ASP A 200 17.52 -1.37 -22.30
CA ASP A 200 17.79 0.04 -22.61
C ASP A 200 17.63 0.92 -21.36
N GLU A 201 18.48 1.94 -21.31
CA GLU A 201 18.43 3.10 -20.43
C GLU A 201 17.22 3.99 -20.80
N GLU A 202 16.40 4.38 -19.82
CA GLU A 202 15.69 5.67 -19.71
C GLU A 202 14.44 5.53 -18.81
N GLU A 203 14.60 5.77 -17.50
CA GLU A 203 13.54 6.39 -16.69
C GLU A 203 14.05 6.68 -15.26
N CYS A 204 14.71 7.83 -15.06
CA CYS A 204 14.95 8.34 -13.70
C CYS A 204 14.90 9.88 -13.56
N GLU A 205 14.27 10.60 -14.49
CA GLU A 205 14.02 12.05 -14.36
C GLU A 205 12.68 12.38 -13.64
N ALA A 206 12.00 11.39 -13.04
CA ALA A 206 10.74 11.63 -12.33
C ALA A 206 10.89 12.07 -10.87
N TYR A 207 12.10 12.01 -10.30
CA TYR A 207 12.35 12.30 -8.89
C TYR A 207 12.80 13.75 -8.62
N GLU A 208 13.38 14.45 -9.60
CA GLU A 208 13.76 15.87 -9.43
C GLU A 208 12.56 16.84 -9.40
N ALA A 209 11.44 16.46 -10.02
CA ALA A 209 10.23 17.28 -10.03
C ALA A 209 9.50 17.31 -8.66
N ALA A 210 9.73 16.31 -7.80
CA ALA A 210 9.17 16.26 -6.46
C ALA A 210 10.02 17.08 -5.47
N GLU A 211 11.35 17.07 -5.64
CA GLU A 211 12.24 17.91 -4.84
C GLU A 211 12.14 19.39 -5.18
N THR A 212 11.81 19.77 -6.42
CA THR A 212 11.60 21.19 -6.75
C THR A 212 10.36 21.79 -6.06
N VAL A 213 9.33 20.99 -5.76
CA VAL A 213 8.14 21.47 -5.02
C VAL A 213 8.42 21.55 -3.51
N LEU A 214 9.29 20.68 -2.98
CA LEU A 214 9.71 20.70 -1.57
C LEU A 214 10.86 21.70 -1.29
N GLY A 215 11.74 21.94 -2.26
CA GLY A 215 12.89 22.84 -2.15
C GLY A 215 12.55 24.33 -2.24
N ILE A 216 11.40 24.69 -2.83
CA ILE A 216 10.89 26.08 -2.78
C ILE A 216 10.41 26.44 -1.35
N LEU A 217 10.18 25.46 -0.47
CA LEU A 217 9.73 25.68 0.91
C LEU A 217 10.87 25.72 1.95
N THR A 218 12.14 25.49 1.55
CA THR A 218 13.29 25.56 2.46
C THR A 218 14.31 26.65 2.13
N GLY A 219 14.02 27.53 1.17
CA GLY A 219 14.89 28.67 0.83
C GLY A 219 14.14 29.99 0.81
N ILE A 220 13.90 30.58 1.99
CA ILE A 220 13.95 32.02 2.37
C ILE A 220 13.51 32.13 3.84
#